data_AF-A0A938NYY4-F1
#
_entry.id   AF-A0A938NYY4-F1
#
_cell.length_a   1.000
_cell.length_b   1.000
_cell.length_c   1.000
_cell.angle_alpha   90.00
_cell.angle_beta   90.00
_cell.angle_gamma   90.00
#
_symmetry.space_group_name_H-M   'P 1'
#
loop_
_entity.id
_entity.type
_entity.pdbx_description
1 polymer ?
#
loop_
_entity_poly.entity_id
_entity_poly.type
_entity_poly.pdbx_seq_one_letter_code
_entity_poly.pdbx_strand_id
1 'polypeptide(L)'
;MDRRDFIIAALLASASTVVFSKYPFIKKLFPHLYDPELKLLAEKLNEFKNYQVDSEMNELVYSVGCNLIGTPYAAGSLDRNPDEEKLVIMLSGLDCVTFVENTLTFSRLIKKKKLVVDSFTEELTGIRYRNGIITDYTSRLHYFSDWIYDNARKGIVENITKEIGGIPYDKKINFMTAHTDSYPALKKYPELSEKMKVIEKEINSREMYYIPKNNLSDYYGSLRNGDIVAITTDITGLDVVHTGIIYRDENNGIYLLHASSANPGKVCISDKELHNYLKKNKKQTGVMIARPVEL
;
A
#
# COMPACT_ATOMS: atom_id res chain seq x y z
N MET A 1 35.20 13.74 -7.58
CA MET A 1 34.24 14.54 -8.36
C MET A 1 35.07 15.49 -9.21
N ASP A 2 34.99 15.38 -10.53
CA ASP A 2 35.83 16.18 -11.42
C ASP A 2 35.45 17.66 -11.32
N ARG A 3 36.41 18.56 -11.50
CA ARG A 3 36.21 20.02 -11.38
C ARG A 3 35.19 20.51 -12.40
N ARG A 4 35.04 19.81 -13.53
CA ARG A 4 33.97 19.99 -14.52
C ARG A 4 32.59 19.66 -13.97
N ASP A 5 32.45 18.56 -13.25
CA ASP A 5 31.16 18.11 -12.70
C ASP A 5 30.65 19.07 -11.62
N PHE A 6 31.55 19.62 -10.80
CA PHE A 6 31.20 20.64 -9.79
C PHE A 6 30.76 21.97 -10.43
N ILE A 7 31.43 22.41 -11.49
CA ILE A 7 31.07 23.64 -12.22
C ILE A 7 29.74 23.47 -12.95
N ILE A 8 29.47 22.30 -13.54
CA ILE A 8 28.18 22.00 -14.19
C ILE A 8 27.05 21.94 -13.15
N ALA A 9 27.25 21.29 -12.01
CA ALA A 9 26.26 21.26 -10.92
C ALA A 9 25.96 22.67 -10.36
N ALA A 10 26.97 23.52 -10.21
CA ALA A 10 26.81 24.90 -9.75
C ALA A 10 26.09 25.81 -10.77
N LEU A 11 26.33 25.61 -12.08
CA LEU A 11 25.60 26.31 -13.15
C LEU A 11 24.14 25.85 -13.26
N LEU A 12 23.85 24.57 -13.00
CA LEU A 12 22.49 24.03 -13.05
C LEU A 12 21.63 24.49 -11.87
N ALA A 13 22.22 24.78 -10.70
CA ALA A 13 21.50 25.34 -9.56
C ALA A 13 20.96 26.77 -9.78
N SER A 14 21.41 27.46 -10.85
CA SER A 14 21.01 28.83 -11.19
C SER A 14 20.27 28.97 -12.53
N ALA A 15 20.10 27.89 -13.29
CA ALA A 15 19.43 27.91 -14.59
C ALA A 15 17.92 27.65 -14.45
N SER A 16 17.10 28.43 -15.16
CA SER A 16 15.65 28.23 -15.20
C SER A 16 15.28 26.89 -15.84
N THR A 17 14.11 26.35 -15.48
CA THR A 17 13.49 25.10 -15.96
C THR A 17 13.51 24.91 -17.49
N VAL A 18 13.68 26.00 -18.25
CA VAL A 18 13.72 25.98 -19.72
C VAL A 18 14.99 25.33 -20.28
N VAL A 19 16.17 25.52 -19.65
CA VAL A 19 17.46 25.00 -20.16
C VAL A 19 17.52 23.46 -20.07
N PHE A 20 16.89 22.93 -19.04
CA PHE A 20 16.81 21.52 -18.72
C PHE A 20 16.06 20.70 -19.78
N SER A 21 15.06 21.26 -20.46
CA SER A 21 14.25 20.55 -21.45
C SER A 21 15.00 20.07 -22.71
N LYS A 22 16.16 20.68 -23.04
CA LYS A 22 16.89 20.43 -24.29
C LYS A 22 17.88 19.25 -24.25
N TYR A 23 18.14 18.65 -23.08
CA TYR A 23 19.18 17.63 -22.92
C TYR A 23 18.62 16.32 -22.36
N PRO A 24 18.35 15.32 -23.21
CA PRO A 24 17.78 14.02 -22.81
C PRO A 24 18.59 13.28 -21.74
N PHE A 25 19.91 13.47 -21.72
CA PHE A 25 20.81 12.89 -20.72
C PHE A 25 20.57 13.46 -19.31
N ILE A 26 20.25 14.76 -19.19
CA ILE A 26 19.95 15.40 -17.90
C ILE A 26 18.62 14.91 -17.36
N LYS A 27 17.62 14.64 -18.22
CA LYS A 27 16.36 14.00 -17.82
C LYS A 27 16.57 12.57 -17.29
N LYS A 28 17.56 11.84 -17.82
CA LYS A 28 17.95 10.52 -17.33
C LYS A 28 18.72 10.58 -16.00
N LEU A 29 19.54 11.62 -15.79
CA LEU A 29 20.30 11.83 -14.56
C LEU A 29 19.45 12.42 -13.41
N PHE A 30 18.45 13.24 -13.73
CA PHE A 30 17.59 13.94 -12.76
C PHE A 30 16.10 13.79 -13.12
N PRO A 31 15.56 12.56 -13.11
CA PRO A 31 14.16 12.32 -13.52
C PRO A 31 13.15 13.05 -12.62
N HIS A 32 13.48 13.29 -11.34
CA HIS A 32 12.68 14.07 -10.39
C HIS A 32 12.50 15.56 -10.77
N LEU A 33 13.29 16.11 -11.70
CA LEU A 33 13.08 17.46 -12.21
C LEU A 33 11.95 17.55 -13.25
N TYR A 34 11.44 16.41 -13.73
CA TYR A 34 10.46 16.36 -14.84
C TYR A 34 9.28 15.42 -14.58
N ASP A 35 9.37 14.55 -13.57
CA ASP A 35 8.28 13.70 -13.10
C ASP A 35 7.73 14.26 -11.77
N PRO A 36 6.49 14.80 -11.76
CA PRO A 36 5.88 15.35 -10.56
C PRO A 36 5.81 14.35 -9.39
N GLU A 37 5.64 13.05 -9.66
CA GLU A 37 5.57 12.03 -8.61
C GLU A 37 6.94 11.77 -7.99
N LEU A 38 8.01 11.74 -8.81
CA LEU A 38 9.38 11.62 -8.29
C LEU A 38 9.82 12.87 -7.53
N LYS A 39 9.36 14.05 -7.92
CA LYS A 39 9.57 15.28 -7.15
C LYS A 39 8.89 15.18 -5.78
N LEU A 40 7.62 14.81 -5.76
CA LEU A 40 6.86 14.64 -4.51
C LEU A 40 7.46 13.54 -3.63
N LEU A 41 7.95 12.45 -4.23
CA LEU A 41 8.68 11.41 -3.51
C LEU A 41 9.95 11.97 -2.85
N ALA A 42 10.76 12.74 -3.58
CA ALA A 42 11.97 13.34 -3.01
C ALA A 42 11.65 14.32 -1.87
N GLU A 43 10.58 15.10 -1.99
CA GLU A 43 10.08 15.99 -0.93
C GLU A 43 9.66 15.19 0.31
N LYS A 44 8.87 14.12 0.14
CA LYS A 44 8.44 13.24 1.24
C LYS A 44 9.60 12.51 1.90
N LEU A 45 10.54 11.97 1.13
CA LEU A 45 11.76 11.35 1.68
C LEU A 45 12.56 12.35 2.52
N ASN A 46 12.64 13.62 2.10
CA ASN A 46 13.33 14.64 2.86
C ASN A 46 12.57 15.04 4.13
N GLU A 47 11.24 15.15 4.06
CA GLU A 47 10.36 15.40 5.21
C GLU A 47 10.54 14.33 6.29
N PHE A 48 10.56 13.05 5.90
CA PHE A 48 10.68 11.91 6.81
C PHE A 48 12.07 11.72 7.43
N LYS A 49 13.10 12.47 7.00
CA LYS A 49 14.43 12.44 7.66
C LYS A 49 14.38 12.91 9.11
N ASN A 50 13.37 13.69 9.47
CA ASN A 50 13.19 14.23 10.81
C ASN A 50 12.42 13.28 11.75
N TYR A 51 11.97 12.11 11.25
CA TYR A 51 11.24 11.14 12.05
C TYR A 51 12.20 10.30 12.91
N GLN A 52 11.73 9.90 14.09
CA GLN A 52 12.50 9.17 15.10
C GLN A 52 12.70 7.71 14.68
N VAL A 53 13.95 7.28 14.47
CA VAL A 53 14.28 5.93 14.01
C VAL A 53 14.15 4.87 15.12
N ASP A 54 14.23 5.30 16.36
CA ASP A 54 14.10 4.48 17.58
C ASP A 54 12.65 4.16 17.96
N SER A 55 11.66 4.84 17.36
CA SER A 55 10.25 4.47 17.49
C SER A 55 9.98 3.03 17.03
N GLU A 56 9.04 2.36 17.68
CA GLU A 56 8.52 1.07 17.24
C GLU A 56 7.95 1.17 15.82
N MET A 57 8.05 0.09 15.04
CA MET A 57 7.65 0.06 13.63
C MET A 57 6.18 0.44 13.43
N ASN A 58 5.30 0.02 14.34
CA ASN A 58 3.87 0.32 14.28
C ASN A 58 3.60 1.82 14.52
N GLU A 59 4.34 2.47 15.43
CA GLU A 59 4.24 3.91 15.67
C GLU A 59 4.79 4.73 14.50
N LEU A 60 5.80 4.23 13.79
CA LEU A 60 6.24 4.82 12.52
C LEU A 60 5.16 4.72 11.45
N VAL A 61 4.53 3.55 11.28
CA VAL A 61 3.41 3.35 10.33
C VAL A 61 2.25 4.27 10.66
N TYR A 62 1.90 4.41 11.94
CA TYR A 62 0.90 5.37 12.40
C TYR A 62 1.27 6.81 12.03
N SER A 63 2.48 7.26 12.41
CA SER A 63 2.92 8.65 12.22
C SER A 63 3.00 9.03 10.74
N VAL A 64 3.55 8.14 9.91
CA VAL A 64 3.60 8.31 8.45
C VAL A 64 2.19 8.30 7.86
N GLY A 65 1.30 7.42 8.32
CA GLY A 65 -0.10 7.41 7.89
C GLY A 65 -0.78 8.75 8.18
N CYS A 66 -0.61 9.29 9.38
CA CYS A 66 -1.15 10.59 9.79
C CYS A 66 -0.61 11.73 8.91
N ASN A 67 0.67 11.67 8.52
CA ASN A 67 1.27 12.65 7.62
C ASN A 67 0.61 12.70 6.22
N LEU A 68 0.05 11.59 5.77
CA LEU A 68 -0.63 11.49 4.47
C LEU A 68 -2.11 11.89 4.53
N ILE A 69 -2.64 12.26 5.71
CA ILE A 69 -4.02 12.77 5.83
C ILE A 69 -4.19 13.98 4.91
N GLY A 70 -5.27 13.97 4.14
CA GLY A 70 -5.58 15.02 3.17
C GLY A 70 -5.16 14.71 1.73
N THR A 71 -4.28 13.73 1.50
CA THR A 71 -3.91 13.31 0.14
C THR A 71 -5.15 12.87 -0.64
N PRO A 72 -5.39 13.40 -1.86
CA PRO A 72 -6.56 13.06 -2.66
C PRO A 72 -6.72 11.56 -2.91
N TYR A 73 -7.96 11.09 -3.02
CA TYR A 73 -8.25 9.73 -3.44
C TYR A 73 -8.11 9.58 -4.96
N ALA A 74 -7.37 8.57 -5.43
CA ALA A 74 -7.26 8.27 -6.86
C ALA A 74 -7.23 6.76 -7.10
N ALA A 75 -8.27 6.23 -7.77
CA ALA A 75 -8.36 4.82 -8.14
C ALA A 75 -7.64 4.52 -9.47
N GLY A 76 -7.27 3.25 -9.66
CA GLY A 76 -6.74 2.76 -10.94
C GLY A 76 -5.40 3.38 -11.34
N SER A 77 -4.64 3.93 -10.38
CA SER A 77 -3.35 4.54 -10.63
C SER A 77 -2.32 3.54 -11.17
N LEU A 78 -2.45 2.26 -10.80
CA LEU A 78 -1.54 1.18 -11.17
C LEU A 78 -1.93 0.43 -12.46
N ASP A 79 -3.16 0.60 -12.97
CA ASP A 79 -3.70 -0.14 -14.13
C ASP A 79 -3.60 0.66 -15.43
N ARG A 80 -2.74 1.67 -15.49
CA ARG A 80 -2.64 2.60 -16.62
C ARG A 80 -2.01 2.00 -17.88
N ASN A 81 -1.27 0.90 -17.76
CA ASN A 81 -0.61 0.24 -18.88
C ASN A 81 -0.94 -1.25 -18.90
N PRO A 82 -1.87 -1.71 -19.76
CA PRO A 82 -2.22 -3.13 -19.84
C PRO A 82 -1.13 -3.99 -20.48
N ASP A 83 -0.17 -3.39 -21.18
CA ASP A 83 0.79 -4.10 -22.03
C ASP A 83 2.07 -4.50 -21.30
N GLU A 84 2.36 -3.83 -20.19
CA GLU A 84 3.57 -4.05 -19.42
C GLU A 84 3.34 -3.65 -17.95
N GLU A 85 3.56 -4.62 -17.04
CA GLU A 85 3.59 -4.35 -15.62
C GLU A 85 4.95 -3.75 -15.24
N LYS A 86 4.90 -2.61 -14.57
CA LYS A 86 6.08 -1.91 -14.04
C LYS A 86 5.73 -1.23 -12.73
N LEU A 87 6.73 -0.95 -11.91
CA LEU A 87 6.51 -0.19 -10.69
C LEU A 87 5.99 1.21 -11.02
N VAL A 88 4.79 1.52 -10.54
CA VAL A 88 4.21 2.87 -10.59
C VAL A 88 4.24 3.47 -9.18
N ILE A 89 4.86 4.64 -9.06
CA ILE A 89 4.84 5.44 -7.83
C ILE A 89 3.86 6.58 -8.04
N MET A 90 2.83 6.63 -7.21
CA MET A 90 1.81 7.68 -7.20
C MET A 90 1.62 8.12 -5.75
N LEU A 91 1.93 9.37 -5.46
CA LEU A 91 1.83 10.00 -4.14
C LEU A 91 0.88 11.20 -4.15
N SER A 92 0.62 11.80 -5.32
CA SER A 92 -0.35 12.91 -5.47
C SER A 92 -1.81 12.46 -5.31
N GLY A 93 -2.08 11.16 -5.44
CA GLY A 93 -3.37 10.56 -5.19
C GLY A 93 -3.24 9.08 -4.82
N LEU A 94 -3.94 8.66 -3.77
CA LEU A 94 -3.83 7.32 -3.20
C LEU A 94 -5.20 6.64 -3.20
N ASP A 95 -5.23 5.37 -3.57
CA ASP A 95 -6.32 4.47 -3.18
C ASP A 95 -5.99 3.77 -1.86
N CYS A 96 -6.88 2.90 -1.39
CA CYS A 96 -6.71 2.25 -0.09
C CYS A 96 -5.44 1.38 -0.02
N VAL A 97 -5.12 0.65 -1.09
CA VAL A 97 -3.96 -0.25 -1.14
C VAL A 97 -2.67 0.56 -1.23
N THR A 98 -2.59 1.48 -2.18
CA THR A 98 -1.41 2.35 -2.36
C THR A 98 -1.16 3.23 -1.14
N PHE A 99 -2.19 3.66 -0.41
CA PHE A 99 -2.00 4.29 0.90
C PHE A 99 -1.24 3.40 1.87
N VAL A 100 -1.72 2.16 2.10
CA VAL A 100 -1.05 1.21 3.02
C VAL A 100 0.38 0.89 2.56
N GLU A 101 0.57 0.62 1.27
CA GLU A 101 1.89 0.29 0.73
C GLU A 101 2.88 1.44 0.87
N ASN A 102 2.49 2.66 0.52
CA ASN A 102 3.36 3.84 0.64
C ASN A 102 3.67 4.14 2.12
N THR A 103 2.67 4.08 3.00
CA THR A 103 2.88 4.27 4.44
C THR A 103 3.87 3.25 5.00
N LEU A 104 3.68 1.97 4.69
CA LEU A 104 4.58 0.91 5.15
C LEU A 104 5.99 1.07 4.57
N THR A 105 6.10 1.44 3.29
CA THR A 105 7.38 1.69 2.59
C THR A 105 8.16 2.79 3.31
N PHE A 106 7.59 3.98 3.45
CA PHE A 106 8.28 5.11 4.11
C PHE A 106 8.70 4.77 5.53
N SER A 107 7.81 4.14 6.30
CA SER A 107 8.08 3.76 7.69
C SER A 107 9.29 2.81 7.79
N ARG A 108 9.37 1.83 6.88
CA ARG A 108 10.49 0.88 6.85
C ARG A 108 11.78 1.54 6.41
N LEU A 109 11.74 2.52 5.51
CA LEU A 109 12.93 3.30 5.14
C LEU A 109 13.44 4.20 6.25
N ILE A 110 12.54 4.81 7.04
CA ILE A 110 12.90 5.55 8.26
C ILE A 110 13.66 4.60 9.18
N LYS A 111 13.07 3.44 9.50
CA LYS A 111 13.67 2.43 10.38
C LYS A 111 15.04 1.94 9.89
N LYS A 112 15.17 1.69 8.58
CA LYS A 112 16.42 1.27 7.92
C LYS A 112 17.44 2.39 7.72
N LYS A 113 17.08 3.66 7.98
CA LYS A 113 17.87 4.87 7.66
C LYS A 113 18.24 4.96 6.16
N LYS A 114 17.33 4.54 5.28
CA LYS A 114 17.52 4.48 3.82
C LYS A 114 16.51 5.35 3.06
N LEU A 115 16.39 6.62 3.44
CA LEU A 115 15.46 7.59 2.84
C LEU A 115 15.99 8.17 1.52
N VAL A 116 16.11 7.31 0.51
CA VAL A 116 16.52 7.65 -0.87
C VAL A 116 15.61 6.96 -1.89
N VAL A 117 15.53 7.51 -3.10
CA VAL A 117 14.57 7.06 -4.15
C VAL A 117 14.79 5.60 -4.54
N ASP A 118 16.04 5.16 -4.68
CA ASP A 118 16.34 3.78 -5.09
C ASP A 118 15.86 2.78 -4.02
N SER A 119 16.16 3.05 -2.75
CA SER A 119 15.67 2.22 -1.63
C SER A 119 14.15 2.24 -1.51
N PHE A 120 13.49 3.36 -1.82
CA PHE A 120 12.03 3.39 -1.90
C PHE A 120 11.47 2.50 -3.00
N THR A 121 12.09 2.55 -4.18
CA THR A 121 11.71 1.73 -5.34
C THR A 121 11.86 0.25 -5.01
N GLU A 122 12.99 -0.13 -4.40
CA GLU A 122 13.27 -1.51 -3.95
C GLU A 122 12.27 -1.98 -2.89
N GLU A 123 12.03 -1.17 -1.86
CA GLU A 123 11.14 -1.53 -0.75
C GLU A 123 9.69 -1.65 -1.20
N LEU A 124 9.19 -0.70 -2.01
CA LEU A 124 7.84 -0.75 -2.56
C LEU A 124 7.67 -1.95 -3.51
N THR A 125 8.68 -2.26 -4.33
CA THR A 125 8.67 -3.47 -5.17
C THR A 125 8.59 -4.72 -4.31
N GLY A 126 9.41 -4.76 -3.25
CA GLY A 126 9.43 -5.82 -2.26
C GLY A 126 8.07 -6.03 -1.58
N ILE A 127 7.29 -4.97 -1.35
CA ILE A 127 5.97 -5.02 -0.72
C ILE A 127 4.87 -5.44 -1.71
N ARG A 128 4.81 -4.78 -2.87
CA ARG A 128 3.70 -4.84 -3.83
C ARG A 128 3.67 -6.11 -4.68
N TYR A 129 4.84 -6.68 -4.96
CA TYR A 129 4.97 -7.80 -5.87
C TYR A 129 5.30 -9.10 -5.12
N ARG A 130 4.80 -10.21 -5.65
CA ARG A 130 5.03 -11.56 -5.15
C ARG A 130 6.52 -11.84 -5.12
N ASN A 131 7.04 -12.24 -3.96
CA ASN A 131 8.47 -12.43 -3.71
C ASN A 131 9.34 -11.18 -4.02
N GLY A 132 8.73 -10.00 -4.19
CA GLY A 132 9.43 -8.77 -4.59
C GLY A 132 9.92 -8.75 -6.04
N ILE A 133 9.32 -9.55 -6.94
CA ILE A 133 9.77 -9.65 -8.33
C ILE A 133 8.64 -9.24 -9.29
N ILE A 134 8.95 -8.29 -10.18
CA ILE A 134 8.05 -7.88 -11.26
C ILE A 134 8.30 -8.81 -12.45
N THR A 135 7.29 -9.58 -12.84
CA THR A 135 7.37 -10.43 -14.05
C THR A 135 6.30 -10.06 -15.07
N ASP A 136 5.07 -9.89 -14.62
CA ASP A 136 3.90 -9.47 -15.40
C ASP A 136 2.80 -9.01 -14.43
N TYR A 137 1.62 -8.68 -14.97
CA TYR A 137 0.47 -8.23 -14.18
C TYR A 137 0.15 -9.14 -12.98
N THR A 138 0.33 -10.45 -13.13
CA THR A 138 -0.03 -11.45 -12.11
C THR A 138 0.99 -11.57 -10.97
N SER A 139 2.16 -10.96 -11.12
CA SER A 139 3.12 -10.86 -10.02
C SER A 139 2.76 -9.76 -9.03
N ARG A 140 1.89 -8.81 -9.39
CA ARG A 140 1.32 -7.85 -8.44
C ARG A 140 0.32 -8.55 -7.51
N LEU A 141 0.38 -8.24 -6.22
CA LEU A 141 -0.48 -8.85 -5.20
C LEU A 141 -1.87 -8.19 -5.18
N HIS A 142 -2.77 -8.62 -6.08
CA HIS A 142 -4.09 -8.01 -6.26
C HIS A 142 -5.12 -8.36 -5.18
N TYR A 143 -5.05 -9.58 -4.62
CA TYR A 143 -5.89 -10.01 -3.50
C TYR A 143 -5.21 -9.64 -2.19
N PHE A 144 -5.87 -8.87 -1.32
CA PHE A 144 -5.19 -8.34 -0.13
C PHE A 144 -4.87 -9.42 0.92
N SER A 145 -5.65 -10.51 0.98
CA SER A 145 -5.27 -11.69 1.78
C SER A 145 -3.97 -12.33 1.28
N ASP A 146 -3.75 -12.34 -0.03
CA ASP A 146 -2.51 -12.82 -0.65
C ASP A 146 -1.36 -11.83 -0.45
N TRP A 147 -1.67 -10.52 -0.47
CA TRP A 147 -0.73 -9.48 -0.07
C TRP A 147 -0.23 -9.67 1.37
N ILE A 148 -1.14 -9.93 2.33
CA ILE A 148 -0.77 -10.20 3.73
C ILE A 148 0.09 -11.46 3.81
N TYR A 149 -0.33 -12.54 3.14
CA TYR A 149 0.38 -13.82 3.17
C TYR A 149 1.82 -13.72 2.60
N ASP A 150 1.98 -13.09 1.43
CA ASP A 150 3.29 -12.94 0.80
C ASP A 150 4.19 -12.02 1.64
N ASN A 151 3.67 -10.90 2.15
CA ASN A 151 4.42 -9.99 3.01
C ASN A 151 4.77 -10.61 4.37
N ALA A 152 3.96 -11.55 4.88
CA ALA A 152 4.32 -12.32 6.05
C ALA A 152 5.48 -13.28 5.80
N ARG A 153 5.47 -13.99 4.66
CA ARG A 153 6.59 -14.85 4.26
C ARG A 153 7.88 -14.07 4.02
N LYS A 154 7.78 -12.81 3.57
CA LYS A 154 8.92 -11.90 3.40
C LYS A 154 9.40 -11.26 4.71
N GLY A 155 8.75 -11.51 5.85
CA GLY A 155 9.10 -10.90 7.14
C GLY A 155 8.84 -9.38 7.17
N ILE A 156 7.87 -8.91 6.39
CA ILE A 156 7.51 -7.49 6.31
C ILE A 156 6.36 -7.17 7.29
N VAL A 157 5.41 -8.09 7.41
CA VAL A 157 4.28 -8.01 8.35
C VAL A 157 4.08 -9.36 9.04
N GLU A 158 3.34 -9.41 10.13
CA GLU A 158 2.84 -10.62 10.77
C GLU A 158 1.32 -10.65 10.67
N ASN A 159 0.74 -11.77 10.23
CA ASN A 159 -0.72 -11.93 10.27
C ASN A 159 -1.16 -12.37 11.67
N ILE A 160 -1.52 -11.40 12.51
CA ILE A 160 -1.91 -11.65 13.90
C ILE A 160 -3.37 -12.10 14.05
N THR A 161 -4.15 -12.13 12.96
CA THR A 161 -5.61 -12.37 13.01
C THR A 161 -5.99 -13.65 13.77
N LYS A 162 -5.28 -14.76 13.50
CA LYS A 162 -5.51 -16.04 14.19
C LYS A 162 -5.11 -15.96 15.66
N GLU A 163 -3.95 -15.37 15.94
CA GLU A 163 -3.37 -15.26 17.29
C GLU A 163 -4.31 -14.50 18.24
N ILE A 164 -4.90 -13.42 17.76
CA ILE A 164 -5.79 -12.58 18.57
C ILE A 164 -7.21 -13.12 18.69
N GLY A 165 -7.50 -14.33 18.17
CA GLY A 165 -8.78 -15.03 18.34
C GLY A 165 -9.71 -14.99 17.13
N GLY A 166 -9.23 -14.61 15.94
CA GLY A 166 -9.99 -14.69 14.70
C GLY A 166 -10.47 -16.11 14.39
N ILE A 167 -11.63 -16.22 13.74
CA ILE A 167 -12.23 -17.50 13.38
C ILE A 167 -11.92 -17.85 11.91
N PRO A 168 -12.03 -19.12 11.50
CA PRO A 168 -11.83 -19.50 10.10
C PRO A 168 -12.69 -18.68 9.13
N TYR A 169 -12.07 -18.22 8.05
CA TYR A 169 -12.69 -17.48 6.96
C TYR A 169 -12.79 -18.37 5.72
N ASP A 170 -13.88 -19.16 5.64
CA ASP A 170 -14.14 -20.01 4.49
C ASP A 170 -14.69 -19.19 3.32
N LYS A 171 -13.79 -18.73 2.46
CA LYS A 171 -14.10 -17.90 1.31
C LYS A 171 -13.39 -18.42 0.07
N LYS A 172 -14.18 -18.84 -0.92
CA LYS A 172 -13.65 -19.13 -2.25
C LYS A 172 -13.29 -17.82 -2.96
N ILE A 173 -12.02 -17.71 -3.37
CA ILE A 173 -11.45 -16.58 -4.11
C ILE A 173 -11.37 -16.94 -5.59
N ASN A 174 -12.05 -16.16 -6.43
CA ASN A 174 -12.04 -16.29 -7.88
C ASN A 174 -12.55 -15.03 -8.61
N PHE A 175 -12.61 -13.87 -7.94
CA PHE A 175 -13.26 -12.68 -8.47
C PHE A 175 -12.66 -12.21 -9.79
N MET A 176 -11.35 -12.09 -9.89
CA MET A 176 -10.66 -11.58 -11.07
C MET A 176 -10.87 -12.52 -12.28
N THR A 177 -10.72 -13.83 -12.13
CA THR A 177 -10.94 -14.76 -13.25
C THR A 177 -12.41 -14.96 -13.60
N ALA A 178 -13.34 -14.72 -12.65
CA ALA A 178 -14.77 -14.69 -12.93
C ALA A 178 -15.23 -13.38 -13.62
N HIS A 179 -14.42 -12.31 -13.57
CA HIS A 179 -14.75 -10.99 -14.09
C HIS A 179 -13.61 -10.38 -14.91
N THR A 180 -12.97 -11.18 -15.77
CA THR A 180 -11.79 -10.77 -16.57
C THR A 180 -12.02 -9.49 -17.38
N ASP A 181 -13.26 -9.25 -17.83
CA ASP A 181 -13.67 -8.04 -18.54
C ASP A 181 -13.43 -6.73 -17.77
N SER A 182 -13.35 -6.80 -16.43
CA SER A 182 -13.10 -5.64 -15.57
C SER A 182 -11.61 -5.29 -15.44
N TYR A 183 -10.72 -6.13 -15.97
CA TYR A 183 -9.27 -6.01 -15.81
C TYR A 183 -8.61 -5.94 -17.19
N PRO A 184 -8.16 -4.76 -17.65
CA PRO A 184 -7.62 -4.58 -19.01
C PRO A 184 -6.54 -5.60 -19.40
N ALA A 185 -5.60 -5.90 -18.49
CA ALA A 185 -4.55 -6.89 -18.73
C ALA A 185 -5.12 -8.31 -18.89
N LEU A 186 -6.02 -8.75 -18.01
CA LEU A 186 -6.60 -10.11 -18.09
C LEU A 186 -7.54 -10.27 -19.29
N LYS A 187 -8.27 -9.21 -19.66
CA LYS A 187 -9.11 -9.19 -20.85
C LYS A 187 -8.29 -9.32 -22.13
N LYS A 188 -7.15 -8.64 -22.20
CA LYS A 188 -6.30 -8.59 -23.39
C LYS A 188 -5.46 -9.85 -23.55
N TYR A 189 -4.99 -10.43 -22.45
CA TYR A 189 -4.02 -11.53 -22.43
C TYR A 189 -4.57 -12.75 -21.67
N PRO A 190 -5.23 -13.70 -22.36
CA PRO A 190 -5.81 -14.90 -21.75
C PRO A 190 -4.83 -15.74 -20.92
N GLU A 191 -3.55 -15.75 -21.29
CA GLU A 191 -2.47 -16.40 -20.54
C GLU A 191 -2.28 -15.81 -19.14
N LEU A 192 -2.54 -14.51 -18.95
CA LEU A 192 -2.52 -13.88 -17.63
C LEU A 192 -3.74 -14.31 -16.81
N SER A 193 -4.89 -14.53 -17.45
CA SER A 193 -6.08 -15.07 -16.78
C SER A 193 -5.83 -16.51 -16.28
N GLU A 194 -5.19 -17.36 -17.08
CA GLU A 194 -4.84 -18.72 -16.64
C GLU A 194 -3.81 -18.71 -15.50
N LYS A 195 -2.82 -17.82 -15.53
CA LYS A 195 -1.90 -17.61 -14.39
C LYS A 195 -2.66 -17.16 -13.13
N MET A 196 -3.57 -16.20 -13.25
CA MET A 196 -4.40 -15.75 -12.12
C MET A 196 -5.27 -16.87 -11.55
N LYS A 197 -5.76 -17.79 -12.38
CA LYS A 197 -6.54 -18.95 -11.93
C LYS A 197 -5.72 -19.92 -11.08
N VAL A 198 -4.44 -20.10 -11.42
CA VAL A 198 -3.49 -20.87 -10.60
C VAL A 198 -3.26 -20.16 -9.26
N ILE A 199 -3.02 -18.84 -9.28
CA ILE A 199 -2.86 -18.04 -8.06
C ILE A 199 -4.10 -18.12 -7.17
N GLU A 200 -5.29 -17.98 -7.72
CA GLU A 200 -6.55 -18.12 -6.98
C GLU A 200 -6.68 -19.52 -6.36
N LYS A 201 -6.27 -20.58 -7.07
CA LYS A 201 -6.25 -21.94 -6.51
C LYS A 201 -5.28 -22.04 -5.32
N GLU A 202 -4.11 -21.41 -5.40
CA GLU A 202 -3.14 -21.36 -4.30
C GLU A 202 -3.63 -20.53 -3.10
N ILE A 203 -4.38 -19.46 -3.34
CA ILE A 203 -5.02 -18.69 -2.27
C ILE A 203 -6.07 -19.56 -1.58
N ASN A 204 -6.90 -20.26 -2.35
CA ASN A 204 -7.96 -21.13 -1.84
C ASN A 204 -7.45 -22.36 -1.07
N SER A 205 -6.17 -22.74 -1.19
CA SER A 205 -5.60 -23.84 -0.41
C SER A 205 -5.10 -23.43 0.97
N ARG A 206 -5.17 -22.13 1.31
CA ARG A 206 -4.69 -21.59 2.58
C ARG A 206 -5.80 -21.56 3.61
N GLU A 207 -5.47 -21.85 4.86
CA GLU A 207 -6.34 -21.48 5.96
C GLU A 207 -6.30 -19.96 6.15
N MET A 208 -7.46 -19.32 6.06
CA MET A 208 -7.63 -17.90 6.34
C MET A 208 -8.45 -17.73 7.62
N TYR A 209 -8.18 -16.66 8.35
CA TYR A 209 -8.89 -16.30 9.58
C TYR A 209 -9.32 -14.83 9.49
N TYR A 210 -10.43 -14.49 10.13
CA TYR A 210 -10.94 -13.13 10.21
C TYR A 210 -11.64 -12.88 11.54
N ILE A 211 -11.77 -11.61 11.91
CA ILE A 211 -12.57 -11.18 13.07
C ILE A 211 -13.92 -10.68 12.55
N PRO A 212 -15.04 -11.35 12.89
CA PRO A 212 -16.36 -10.92 12.45
C PRO A 212 -16.72 -9.54 12.96
N LYS A 213 -17.34 -8.70 12.12
CA LYS A 213 -17.67 -7.31 12.46
C LYS A 213 -18.55 -7.13 13.69
N ASN A 214 -19.34 -8.15 14.04
CA ASN A 214 -20.28 -8.09 15.16
C ASN A 214 -19.57 -8.08 16.52
N ASN A 215 -18.38 -8.68 16.60
CA ASN A 215 -17.61 -8.80 17.85
C ASN A 215 -16.32 -7.98 17.80
N LEU A 216 -16.14 -7.14 16.77
CA LEU A 216 -14.86 -6.48 16.49
C LEU A 216 -14.38 -5.57 17.64
N SER A 217 -15.30 -4.93 18.36
CA SER A 217 -14.97 -4.09 19.54
C SER A 217 -14.27 -4.87 20.65
N ASP A 218 -14.55 -6.16 20.78
CA ASP A 218 -14.00 -7.01 21.85
C ASP A 218 -12.49 -7.24 21.65
N TYR A 219 -12.00 -7.05 20.43
CA TYR A 219 -10.60 -7.23 20.06
C TYR A 219 -9.78 -5.94 20.14
N TYR A 220 -10.40 -4.79 20.46
CA TYR A 220 -9.71 -3.50 20.48
C TYR A 220 -8.52 -3.46 21.43
N GLY A 221 -8.52 -4.25 22.51
CA GLY A 221 -7.38 -4.37 23.42
C GLY A 221 -6.12 -4.96 22.76
N SER A 222 -6.28 -5.75 21.70
CA SER A 222 -5.17 -6.41 20.98
C SER A 222 -4.63 -5.61 19.79
N LEU A 223 -5.36 -4.56 19.37
CA LEU A 223 -5.03 -3.72 18.22
C LEU A 223 -4.14 -2.55 18.63
N ARG A 224 -3.14 -2.24 17.80
CA ARG A 224 -2.18 -1.15 18.04
C ARG A 224 -2.23 -0.14 16.91
N ASN A 225 -1.81 1.08 17.20
CA ASN A 225 -1.55 2.09 16.17
C ASN A 225 -0.65 1.50 15.08
N GLY A 226 -1.02 1.74 13.82
CA GLY A 226 -0.25 1.26 12.67
C GLY A 226 -0.46 -0.21 12.30
N ASP A 227 -1.26 -0.98 13.05
CA ASP A 227 -1.72 -2.28 12.56
C ASP A 227 -2.51 -2.08 11.26
N ILE A 228 -2.22 -2.90 10.25
CA ILE A 228 -2.87 -2.87 8.94
C ILE A 228 -4.18 -3.64 9.02
N VAL A 229 -5.26 -3.03 8.56
CA VAL A 229 -6.62 -3.59 8.60
C VAL A 229 -7.09 -3.89 7.18
N ALA A 230 -7.42 -5.15 6.93
CA ALA A 230 -8.07 -5.58 5.69
C ALA A 230 -9.54 -5.89 5.94
N ILE A 231 -10.46 -5.10 5.37
CA ILE A 231 -11.90 -5.27 5.59
C ILE A 231 -12.44 -6.36 4.67
N THR A 232 -12.84 -7.49 5.27
CA THR A 232 -13.34 -8.67 4.55
C THR A 232 -14.76 -8.47 4.03
N THR A 233 -15.19 -9.29 3.06
CA THR A 233 -16.48 -9.12 2.39
C THR A 233 -17.28 -10.40 2.12
N ASP A 234 -18.60 -10.28 2.00
CA ASP A 234 -19.48 -11.36 1.50
C ASP A 234 -19.57 -11.39 -0.04
N ILE A 235 -18.98 -10.44 -0.77
CA ILE A 235 -18.97 -10.42 -2.25
C ILE A 235 -18.36 -11.72 -2.79
N THR A 236 -19.10 -12.45 -3.62
CA THR A 236 -18.68 -13.75 -4.16
C THR A 236 -17.34 -13.65 -4.86
N GLY A 237 -16.39 -14.51 -4.49
CA GLY A 237 -15.07 -14.57 -5.13
C GLY A 237 -14.02 -13.58 -4.60
N LEU A 238 -14.42 -12.60 -3.77
CA LEU A 238 -13.55 -11.52 -3.28
C LEU A 238 -13.29 -11.64 -1.77
N ASP A 239 -12.04 -11.49 -1.37
CA ASP A 239 -11.58 -11.58 0.03
C ASP A 239 -11.81 -10.27 0.80
N VAL A 240 -11.30 -9.16 0.27
CA VAL A 240 -11.16 -7.86 0.93
C VAL A 240 -11.67 -6.77 -0.01
N VAL A 241 -12.45 -5.83 0.52
CA VAL A 241 -13.01 -4.70 -0.25
C VAL A 241 -12.32 -3.37 0.01
N HIS A 242 -11.61 -3.27 1.12
CA HIS A 242 -11.02 -2.02 1.57
C HIS A 242 -9.90 -2.28 2.57
N THR A 243 -8.94 -1.38 2.66
CA THR A 243 -7.82 -1.48 3.61
C THR A 243 -7.43 -0.12 4.18
N GLY A 244 -6.69 -0.14 5.28
CA GLY A 244 -6.18 1.03 5.98
C GLY A 244 -5.32 0.62 7.16
N ILE A 245 -5.06 1.55 8.08
CA ILE A 245 -4.34 1.28 9.31
C ILE A 245 -5.18 1.68 10.53
N ILE A 246 -4.92 1.04 11.66
CA ILE A 246 -5.52 1.36 12.94
C ILE A 246 -5.05 2.74 13.41
N TYR A 247 -6.03 3.57 13.76
CA TYR A 247 -5.86 4.82 14.47
C TYR A 247 -6.53 4.68 15.84
N ARG A 248 -5.75 4.75 16.91
CA ARG A 248 -6.22 4.80 18.29
C ARG A 248 -6.21 6.26 18.75
N ASP A 249 -7.38 6.78 19.12
CA ASP A 249 -7.50 8.13 19.67
C ASP A 249 -7.03 8.19 21.14
N GLU A 250 -6.98 9.40 21.70
CA GLU A 250 -6.61 9.64 23.09
C GLU A 250 -7.56 9.00 24.11
N ASN A 251 -8.78 8.63 23.71
CA ASN A 251 -9.81 8.00 24.54
C ASN A 251 -9.83 6.46 24.37
N ASN A 252 -8.82 5.88 23.72
CA ASN A 252 -8.74 4.45 23.37
C ASN A 252 -9.79 3.95 22.37
N GLY A 253 -10.50 4.85 21.68
CA GLY A 253 -11.35 4.51 20.55
C GLY A 253 -10.50 4.05 19.36
N ILE A 254 -10.96 3.01 18.67
CA ILE A 254 -10.28 2.46 17.49
C ILE A 254 -11.01 2.88 16.23
N TYR A 255 -10.30 3.56 15.34
CA TYR A 255 -10.77 4.10 14.07
C TYR A 255 -9.91 3.57 12.93
N LEU A 256 -10.39 3.81 11.70
CA LEU A 256 -9.68 3.47 10.49
C LEU A 256 -9.06 4.73 9.89
N LEU A 257 -7.74 4.76 9.76
CA LEU A 257 -7.07 5.73 8.91
C LEU A 257 -6.88 5.12 7.52
N HIS A 258 -7.48 5.72 6.49
CA HIS A 258 -7.51 5.16 5.15
C HIS A 258 -7.67 6.22 4.06
N ALA A 259 -7.31 5.87 2.82
CA ALA A 259 -7.77 6.59 1.64
C ALA A 259 -9.26 6.30 1.40
N SER A 260 -10.12 7.31 1.52
CA SER A 260 -11.57 7.19 1.35
C SER A 260 -11.99 7.74 -0.01
N SER A 261 -12.78 6.96 -0.76
CA SER A 261 -13.46 7.46 -1.97
C SER A 261 -14.70 8.30 -1.66
N ALA A 262 -15.19 8.28 -0.42
CA ALA A 262 -16.34 9.08 0.00
C ALA A 262 -15.97 10.56 0.05
N ASN A 263 -16.89 11.43 -0.37
CA ASN A 263 -16.71 12.89 -0.40
C ASN A 263 -16.13 13.41 0.93
N PRO A 264 -15.00 14.15 0.92
CA PRO A 264 -14.36 14.83 -0.22
C PRO A 264 -13.37 14.00 -1.06
N GLY A 265 -13.19 12.71 -0.81
CA GLY A 265 -12.30 11.85 -1.59
C GLY A 265 -10.83 12.07 -1.24
N LYS A 266 -10.39 11.59 -0.07
CA LYS A 266 -9.03 11.79 0.44
C LYS A 266 -8.66 10.78 1.53
N VAL A 267 -7.39 10.75 1.91
CA VAL A 267 -6.93 10.09 3.13
C VAL A 267 -7.52 10.79 4.35
N CYS A 268 -8.20 10.03 5.21
CA CYS A 268 -8.85 10.53 6.42
C CYS A 268 -8.97 9.44 7.49
N ILE A 269 -9.26 9.88 8.71
CA ILE A 269 -9.71 9.01 9.80
C ILE A 269 -11.23 8.84 9.66
N SER A 270 -11.73 7.63 9.91
CA SER A 270 -13.16 7.34 9.87
C SER A 270 -13.92 8.18 10.89
N ASP A 271 -15.14 8.60 10.53
CA ASP A 271 -16.03 9.41 11.38
C ASP A 271 -16.62 8.63 12.57
N LYS A 272 -16.50 7.30 12.53
CA LYS A 272 -16.94 6.37 13.57
C LYS A 272 -15.84 5.38 13.85
N GLU A 273 -15.87 4.81 15.05
CA GLU A 273 -15.04 3.67 15.39
C GLU A 273 -15.21 2.52 14.38
N LEU A 274 -14.16 1.74 14.22
CA LEU A 274 -14.02 0.70 13.20
C LEU A 274 -15.23 -0.25 13.15
N HIS A 275 -15.71 -0.74 14.29
CA HIS A 275 -16.89 -1.63 14.32
C HIS A 275 -18.16 -0.96 13.75
N ASN A 276 -18.38 0.34 14.03
CA ASN A 276 -19.53 1.10 13.54
C ASN A 276 -19.34 1.55 12.09
N TYR A 277 -18.09 1.80 11.67
CA TYR A 277 -17.73 2.02 10.28
C TYR A 277 -18.13 0.79 9.43
N LEU A 278 -17.73 -0.42 9.86
CA LEU A 278 -18.06 -1.67 9.16
C LEU A 278 -19.57 -1.93 9.11
N LYS A 279 -20.31 -1.60 10.17
CA LYS A 279 -21.77 -1.79 10.23
C LYS A 279 -22.53 -0.96 9.19
N LYS A 280 -21.96 0.13 8.66
CA LYS A 280 -22.58 0.95 7.60
C LYS A 280 -22.74 0.17 6.28
N ASN A 281 -21.86 -0.79 6.01
CA ASN A 281 -21.89 -1.57 4.78
C ASN A 281 -22.25 -3.03 5.06
N LYS A 282 -23.40 -3.48 4.55
CA LYS A 282 -23.85 -4.87 4.71
C LYS A 282 -22.88 -5.88 4.10
N LYS A 283 -22.14 -5.47 3.05
CA LYS A 283 -21.17 -6.31 2.34
C LYS A 283 -19.84 -6.49 3.05
N GLN A 284 -19.54 -5.66 4.05
CA GLN A 284 -18.35 -5.86 4.89
C GLN A 284 -18.68 -6.89 5.98
N THR A 285 -17.83 -7.88 6.18
CA THR A 285 -18.11 -9.02 7.09
C THR A 285 -17.26 -9.00 8.35
N GLY A 286 -16.12 -8.33 8.32
CA GLY A 286 -15.13 -8.36 9.39
C GLY A 286 -13.79 -7.78 8.94
N VAL A 287 -12.73 -8.16 9.64
CA VAL A 287 -11.36 -7.71 9.32
C VAL A 287 -10.33 -8.84 9.43
N MET A 288 -9.27 -8.74 8.65
CA MET A 288 -7.98 -9.38 8.94
C MET A 288 -7.01 -8.29 9.42
N ILE A 289 -6.12 -8.64 10.33
CA ILE A 289 -5.15 -7.72 10.92
C ILE A 289 -3.73 -8.22 10.64
N ALA A 290 -2.91 -7.35 10.06
CA ALA A 290 -1.49 -7.57 9.86
C ALA A 290 -0.69 -6.52 10.63
N ARG A 291 0.31 -6.93 11.40
CA ARG A 291 1.18 -6.04 12.17
C ARG A 291 2.52 -5.86 11.45
N PRO A 292 3.00 -4.63 11.21
CA PRO A 292 4.35 -4.42 10.68
C PRO A 292 5.42 -5.07 11.57
N VAL A 293 6.38 -5.79 10.97
CA VAL A 293 7.48 -6.44 11.69
C VAL A 293 8.54 -5.42 12.10
N GLU A 294 9.01 -5.52 13.34
CA GLU A 294 10.12 -4.72 13.87
C GLU A 294 11.45 -5.09 13.17
N LEU A 295 12.26 -4.08 12.82
CA LEU A 295 13.52 -4.21 12.06
C LEU A 295 14.76 -3.89 12.89
#